data_AF-A0AA37AH04-F1
#
_entry.id   AF-A0AA37AH04-F1
#
_cell.length_a   1.000
_cell.length_b   1.000
_cell.length_c   1.000
_cell.angle_alpha   90.00
_cell.angle_beta   90.00
_cell.angle_gamma   90.00
#
_symmetry.space_group_name_H-M   'P 1'
#
loop_
_entity.id
_entity.type
_entity.pdbx_description
1 polymer ?
#
loop_
_entity_poly.entity_id
_entity_poly.type
_entity_poly.pdbx_seq_one_letter_code
_entity_poly.pdbx_strand_id
1 'polypeptide(L)'
;MADEKCVRDPRHDCFGLEAAARLEGRIKALEDWQQDSKKFHNSFYDWQREQIARDAKLDEQLSNMDKNIEKLLAKQEEQTAKPGRRWEAIVDKSVWAVLAAVIAFILARIGL
;
A
#
# COMPACT_ATOMS: atom_id res chain seq x y z
N MET A 1 57.97 -17.34 10.21
CA MET A 1 57.68 -18.78 10.29
C MET A 1 58.04 -19.18 11.70
N ALA A 2 57.01 -19.34 12.55
CA ALA A 2 57.21 -19.54 13.98
C ALA A 2 57.78 -20.95 14.24
N ASP A 3 58.70 -21.02 15.18
CA ASP A 3 59.50 -22.20 15.56
C ASP A 3 58.63 -23.44 15.80
N GLU A 4 58.75 -24.43 14.90
CA GLU A 4 57.95 -25.67 14.85
C GLU A 4 58.42 -26.73 15.85
N LYS A 5 58.91 -26.34 17.05
CA LYS A 5 59.41 -27.29 18.05
C LYS A 5 58.75 -27.08 19.41
N CYS A 6 58.07 -28.12 19.87
CA CYS A 6 57.47 -28.18 21.19
C CYS A 6 58.58 -28.13 22.26
N VAL A 7 58.48 -27.17 23.18
CA VAL A 7 59.45 -26.88 24.26
C VAL A 7 59.80 -28.11 25.14
N ARG A 8 59.03 -29.21 25.06
CA ARG A 8 59.19 -30.40 25.90
C ARG A 8 59.85 -31.61 25.21
N ASP A 9 59.78 -31.76 23.88
CA ASP A 9 60.50 -32.80 23.11
C ASP A 9 60.58 -32.45 21.61
N PRO A 10 61.77 -32.25 21.04
CA PRO A 10 61.98 -31.92 19.62
C PRO A 10 61.67 -33.05 18.61
N ARG A 11 61.33 -34.27 19.05
CA ARG A 11 61.09 -35.44 18.17
C ARG A 11 59.62 -35.72 17.85
N HIS A 12 58.69 -35.01 18.49
CA HIS A 12 57.26 -35.16 18.25
C HIS A 12 56.69 -33.90 17.62
N ASP A 13 56.00 -34.07 16.49
CA ASP A 13 55.25 -32.99 15.86
C ASP A 13 54.19 -32.45 16.84
N CYS A 14 54.09 -31.13 16.93
CA CYS A 14 53.16 -30.47 17.82
C CYS A 14 51.71 -30.59 17.32
N PHE A 15 51.09 -31.76 17.49
CA PHE A 15 49.69 -32.01 17.12
C PHE A 15 48.71 -30.95 17.68
N GLY A 16 49.04 -30.36 18.84
CA GLY A 16 48.25 -29.30 19.45
C GLY A 16 48.31 -27.95 18.72
N LEU A 17 49.38 -27.66 17.96
CA LEU A 17 49.58 -26.36 17.32
C LEU A 17 48.78 -26.27 16.02
N GLU A 18 48.70 -27.35 15.25
CA GLU A 18 47.79 -27.46 14.09
C GLU A 18 46.32 -27.41 14.53
N ALA A 19 45.97 -28.11 15.61
CA ALA A 19 44.62 -28.06 16.18
C ALA A 19 44.26 -26.65 16.69
N ALA A 20 45.21 -25.95 17.32
CA ALA A 20 45.04 -24.56 17.76
C ALA A 20 44.85 -23.61 16.58
N ALA A 21 45.69 -23.71 15.54
CA ALA A 21 45.56 -22.90 14.32
C ALA A 21 44.20 -23.12 13.62
N ARG A 22 43.70 -24.36 13.60
CA ARG A 22 42.37 -24.68 13.08
C ARG A 22 41.26 -24.08 13.95
N LEU A 23 41.42 -24.04 15.27
CA LEU A 23 40.46 -23.43 16.19
C LEU A 23 40.43 -21.90 16.02
N GLU A 24 41.58 -21.26 15.92
CA GLU A 24 41.71 -19.81 15.67
C GLU A 24 41.01 -19.41 14.37
N GLY A 25 41.18 -20.19 13.29
CA GLY A 25 40.47 -19.96 12.03
C GLY A 25 38.94 -20.04 12.19
N ARG A 26 38.44 -20.98 12.99
CA ARG A 26 37.00 -21.10 13.28
C ARG A 26 36.48 -19.96 14.16
N ILE A 27 37.26 -19.54 15.16
CA ILE A 27 36.91 -18.39 16.02
C ILE A 27 36.79 -17.13 15.17
N LYS A 28 37.78 -16.87 14.31
CA LYS A 28 37.75 -15.72 13.41
C LYS A 28 36.53 -15.76 12.48
N ALA A 29 36.23 -16.91 11.88
CA ALA A 29 35.04 -17.07 11.04
C ALA A 29 33.72 -16.84 11.82
N LEU A 30 33.66 -17.25 13.09
CA LEU A 30 32.50 -17.01 13.95
C LEU A 30 32.37 -15.53 14.34
N GLU A 31 33.48 -14.84 14.62
CA GLU A 31 33.50 -13.41 14.92
C GLU A 31 33.07 -12.59 13.69
N ASP A 32 33.58 -12.91 12.51
CA ASP A 32 33.18 -12.29 11.25
C ASP A 32 31.68 -12.50 10.99
N TRP A 33 31.21 -13.74 11.14
CA TRP A 33 29.78 -14.06 10.98
C TRP A 33 28.90 -13.35 12.02
N GLN A 34 29.36 -13.20 13.26
CA GLN A 34 28.64 -12.48 14.30
C GLN A 34 28.51 -10.99 13.94
N GLN A 35 29.58 -10.37 13.44
CA GLN A 35 29.54 -8.97 13.00
C GLN A 35 28.60 -8.77 11.82
N ASP A 36 28.67 -9.64 10.81
CA ASP A 36 27.79 -9.56 9.64
C ASP A 36 26.33 -9.81 10.02
N SER A 37 26.09 -10.76 10.94
CA SER A 37 24.76 -11.00 11.49
C SER A 37 24.21 -9.77 12.20
N LYS A 38 25.02 -9.09 13.04
CA LYS A 38 24.58 -7.85 13.72
C LYS A 38 24.23 -6.75 12.72
N LYS A 39 25.06 -6.56 11.69
CA LYS A 39 24.80 -5.57 10.62
C LYS A 39 23.50 -5.90 9.87
N PHE A 40 23.29 -7.16 9.51
CA PHE A 40 22.08 -7.62 8.86
C PHE A 40 20.84 -7.40 9.72
N HIS A 41 20.88 -7.74 11.01
CA HIS A 41 19.73 -7.52 11.90
C HIS A 41 19.40 -6.02 12.01
N ASN A 42 20.40 -5.16 12.14
CA ASN A 42 20.18 -3.71 12.19
C ASN A 42 19.51 -3.20 10.91
N SER A 43 20.05 -3.55 9.73
CA SER A 43 19.48 -3.11 8.46
C SER A 43 18.08 -3.70 8.22
N PHE A 44 17.83 -4.94 8.64
CA PHE A 44 16.52 -5.56 8.58
C PHE A 44 15.49 -4.82 9.45
N TYR A 45 15.85 -4.48 10.69
CA TYR A 45 14.96 -3.72 11.58
C TYR A 45 14.76 -2.27 11.12
N ASP A 46 15.78 -1.62 10.55
CA ASP A 46 15.64 -0.30 9.92
C ASP A 46 14.64 -0.36 8.76
N TRP A 47 14.82 -1.31 7.84
CA TRP A 47 13.91 -1.53 6.72
C TRP A 47 12.48 -1.83 7.19
N GLN A 48 12.31 -2.65 8.22
CA GLN A 48 10.99 -2.95 8.78
C GLN A 48 10.32 -1.71 9.39
N ARG A 49 11.06 -0.86 10.10
CA ARG A 49 10.54 0.41 10.63
C ARG A 49 10.07 1.34 9.52
N GLU A 50 10.85 1.46 8.45
CA GLU A 50 10.45 2.26 7.29
C GLU A 50 9.20 1.71 6.61
N GLN A 51 9.09 0.39 6.47
CA GLN A 51 7.92 -0.26 5.88
C GLN A 51 6.66 -0.01 6.71
N ILE A 52 6.72 -0.17 8.04
CA ILE A 52 5.59 0.12 8.95
C ILE A 52 5.17 1.59 8.83
N ALA A 53 6.12 2.52 8.75
CA ALA A 53 5.82 3.94 8.59
C ALA A 53 5.18 4.25 7.22
N ARG A 54 5.55 3.53 6.16
CA ARG A 54 4.89 3.63 4.85
C ARG A 54 3.47 3.06 4.88
N ASP A 55 3.28 1.88 5.47
CA ASP A 55 1.98 1.22 5.55
C ASP A 55 0.98 2.04 6.37
N ALA A 56 1.42 2.65 7.47
CA ALA A 56 0.59 3.56 8.27
C ALA A 56 0.11 4.79 7.47
N LYS A 57 0.98 5.36 6.63
CA LYS A 57 0.59 6.47 5.71
C LYS A 57 -0.38 5.99 4.64
N LEU A 58 -0.22 4.76 4.15
CA LEU A 58 -1.09 4.19 3.12
C LEU A 58 -2.49 3.94 3.68
N ASP A 59 -2.60 3.43 4.90
CA ASP A 59 -3.88 3.20 5.58
C ASP A 59 -4.65 4.52 5.80
N GLU A 60 -3.95 5.57 6.21
CA GLU A 60 -4.53 6.92 6.32
C GLU A 60 -5.02 7.45 4.96
N GLN A 61 -4.24 7.24 3.89
CA GLN A 61 -4.64 7.64 2.54
C GLN A 61 -5.86 6.85 2.05
N LEU A 62 -5.91 5.54 2.29
CA LEU A 62 -7.05 4.70 1.91
C LEU A 62 -8.33 5.15 2.63
N SER A 63 -8.27 5.39 3.95
CA SER A 63 -9.42 5.92 4.71
C SER A 63 -9.88 7.29 4.20
N ASN A 64 -8.95 8.17 3.80
CA ASN A 64 -9.30 9.45 3.20
C ASN A 64 -9.91 9.30 1.79
N MET A 65 -9.44 8.33 1.00
CA MET A 65 -10.00 8.01 -0.31
C MET A 65 -11.42 7.48 -0.20
N ASP A 66 -11.70 6.57 0.74
CA ASP A 66 -13.05 6.03 0.97
C ASP A 66 -14.04 7.15 1.33
N LYS A 67 -13.68 8.05 2.26
CA LYS A 67 -14.51 9.21 2.61
C LYS A 67 -14.76 10.14 1.43
N ASN A 68 -13.79 10.29 0.53
CA ASN A 68 -13.95 11.10 -0.67
C ASN A 68 -14.86 10.40 -1.69
N ILE A 69 -14.75 9.08 -1.85
CA ILE A 69 -15.64 8.29 -2.71
C ILE A 69 -17.07 8.37 -2.20
N GLU A 70 -17.31 8.21 -0.90
CA GLU A 70 -18.65 8.37 -0.31
C GLU A 70 -19.24 9.76 -0.56
N LYS A 71 -18.45 10.82 -0.39
CA LYS A 71 -18.88 12.20 -0.71
C LYS A 71 -19.18 12.40 -2.19
N LEU A 72 -18.40 11.78 -3.08
CA LEU A 72 -18.62 11.84 -4.52
C LEU A 72 -19.89 11.08 -4.92
N LEU A 73 -20.12 9.90 -4.35
CA LEU A 73 -21.36 9.12 -4.54
C LEU A 73 -22.57 9.89 -4.04
N ALA A 74 -22.52 10.46 -2.83
CA ALA A 74 -23.61 11.27 -2.29
C ALA A 74 -23.91 12.50 -3.17
N LYS A 75 -22.87 13.19 -3.66
CA LYS A 75 -23.05 14.28 -4.62
C LYS A 75 -23.61 13.80 -5.95
N GLN A 76 -23.19 12.64 -6.43
CA GLN A 76 -23.70 12.06 -7.67
C GLN A 76 -25.18 11.73 -7.56
N GLU A 77 -25.60 11.06 -6.48
CA GLU A 77 -27.01 10.75 -6.19
C GLU A 77 -27.85 12.03 -6.08
N GLU A 78 -27.35 13.04 -5.34
CA GLU A 78 -28.01 14.33 -5.22
C GLU A 78 -28.13 15.05 -6.58
N GLN A 79 -27.11 14.94 -7.43
CA GLN A 79 -27.10 15.49 -8.78
C GLN A 79 -27.85 14.67 -9.81
N THR A 80 -28.14 13.39 -9.60
CA THR A 80 -28.98 12.60 -10.52
C THR A 80 -30.46 12.73 -10.15
N ALA A 81 -30.79 12.82 -8.86
CA ALA A 81 -32.16 12.96 -8.40
C ALA A 81 -32.80 14.32 -8.75
N LYS A 82 -32.02 15.41 -8.74
CA LYS A 82 -32.50 16.77 -9.04
C LYS A 82 -32.88 17.01 -10.52
N PRO A 83 -32.07 16.65 -11.54
CA PRO A 83 -32.41 16.89 -12.94
C PRO A 83 -33.56 16.01 -13.41
N GLY A 84 -33.62 14.73 -13.00
CA GLY A 84 -34.70 13.82 -13.40
C GLY A 84 -36.08 14.34 -13.02
N ARG A 85 -36.27 14.72 -11.75
CA ARG A 85 -37.56 15.25 -11.27
C ARG A 85 -37.98 16.57 -11.91
N ARG A 86 -37.01 17.47 -12.19
CA ARG A 86 -37.32 18.73 -12.86
C ARG A 86 -37.63 18.53 -14.34
N TRP A 87 -36.97 17.58 -15.00
CA TRP A 87 -37.21 17.25 -16.39
C TRP A 87 -38.58 16.61 -16.60
N GLU A 88 -38.97 15.64 -15.78
CA GLU A 88 -40.29 15.01 -15.83
C GLU A 88 -41.42 16.04 -15.66
N ALA A 89 -41.29 16.96 -14.71
CA ALA A 89 -42.30 18.01 -14.49
C ALA A 89 -42.39 19.04 -15.63
N ILE A 90 -41.28 19.29 -16.35
CA ILE A 90 -41.28 20.16 -17.54
C ILE A 90 -41.95 19.44 -18.71
N VAL A 91 -41.66 18.15 -18.91
CA VAL A 91 -42.25 17.33 -19.97
C VAL A 91 -43.76 17.17 -19.75
N ASP A 92 -44.20 16.89 -18.52
CA ASP A 92 -45.64 16.72 -18.23
C ASP A 92 -46.43 18.01 -18.51
N LYS A 93 -45.91 19.17 -18.06
CA LYS A 93 -46.54 20.47 -18.34
C LYS A 93 -46.57 20.82 -19.81
N SER A 94 -45.51 20.50 -20.56
CA SER A 94 -45.47 20.78 -21.99
C SER A 94 -46.45 19.91 -22.77
N VAL A 95 -46.59 18.64 -22.41
CA VAL A 95 -47.58 17.72 -23.00
C VAL A 95 -49.00 18.22 -22.77
N TRP A 96 -49.35 18.59 -21.53
CA TRP A 96 -50.67 19.15 -21.22
C TRP A 96 -50.94 20.46 -21.94
N ALA A 97 -49.95 21.35 -22.02
CA ALA A 97 -50.09 22.63 -22.74
C ALA A 97 -50.34 22.40 -24.24
N VAL A 98 -49.64 21.46 -24.87
CA VAL A 98 -49.84 21.11 -26.28
C VAL A 98 -51.22 20.47 -26.49
N LEU A 99 -51.65 19.55 -25.64
CA LEU A 99 -52.99 18.96 -25.69
C LEU A 99 -54.09 20.04 -25.58
N ALA A 100 -53.97 20.93 -24.60
CA ALA A 100 -54.91 22.05 -24.42
C ALA A 100 -54.92 22.98 -25.65
N ALA A 101 -53.76 23.28 -26.22
CA ALA A 101 -53.66 24.11 -27.41
C ALA A 101 -54.31 23.45 -28.64
N VAL A 102 -54.14 22.13 -28.82
CA VAL A 102 -54.77 21.39 -29.92
C VAL A 102 -56.30 21.36 -29.75
N ILE A 103 -56.80 21.11 -28.55
CA ILE A 103 -58.24 21.11 -28.27
C ILE A 103 -58.82 22.51 -28.50
N ALA A 104 -58.19 23.55 -27.96
CA ALA A 104 -58.61 24.94 -28.17
C ALA A 104 -58.61 25.33 -29.65
N PHE A 105 -57.60 24.89 -30.42
CA PHE A 105 -57.52 25.14 -31.85
C PHE A 105 -58.66 24.46 -32.63
N ILE A 106 -58.98 23.20 -32.29
CA ILE A 106 -60.07 22.45 -32.92
C ILE A 106 -61.41 23.10 -32.60
N LEU A 107 -61.66 23.46 -31.33
CA LEU A 107 -62.90 24.13 -30.92
C LEU A 107 -63.07 25.48 -31.63
N ALA A 108 -62.02 26.30 -31.67
CA ALA A 108 -62.04 27.57 -32.39
C ALA A 108 -62.32 27.42 -33.90
N ARG A 109 -61.91 26.30 -34.51
CA ARG A 109 -62.16 26.04 -35.94
C ARG A 109 -63.59 25.60 -36.23
N ILE A 110 -64.26 24.95 -35.28
CA ILE A 110 -65.63 24.43 -35.41
C ILE A 110 -66.69 25.50 -35.07
N GLY A 111 -66.27 26.68 -34.58
CA GLY A 111 -67.13 27.87 -34.44
C GLY A 111 -67.90 27.92 -33.12
N LEU A 112 -67.36 27.32 -32.06
CA LEU A 112 -67.82 27.48 -30.67
C LEU A 112 -66.87 28.40 -29.90
#